data_AF-A0A533U1V4-F1
#
_entry.id   AF-A0A533U1V4-F1
#
_cell.length_a   1.000
_cell.length_b   1.000
_cell.length_c   1.000
_cell.angle_alpha   90.00
_cell.angle_beta   90.00
_cell.angle_gamma   90.00
#
_symmetry.space_group_name_H-M   'P 1'
#
loop_
_entity.id
_entity.type
_entity.pdbx_description
1 polymer ?
#
loop_
_entity_poly.entity_id
_entity_poly.type
_entity_poly.pdbx_seq_one_letter_code
_entity_poly.pdbx_strand_id
1 'polypeptide(L)'
;MIWQKRTPLRYIISNADTSLASVNPLATQRLNVNKFITPRQEGLDMLHQQQIKLLRQWRELQHLGKQEEAEKLLVELFLTVNAISGGLRTTG
;
A
#
# COMPACT_ATOMS: atom_id res chain seq x y z
N MET A 1 18.99 -55.82 24.99
CA MET A 1 19.59 -54.47 24.93
C MET A 1 18.53 -53.53 24.37
N ILE A 2 17.88 -52.78 25.26
CA ILE A 2 16.58 -52.11 25.07
C ILE A 2 16.84 -50.68 24.59
N TRP A 3 16.41 -50.33 23.38
CA TRP A 3 16.34 -48.93 22.94
C TRP A 3 14.89 -48.44 23.05
N GLN A 4 14.63 -47.73 24.14
CA GLN A 4 13.35 -47.10 24.45
C GLN A 4 13.13 -45.92 23.50
N LYS A 5 12.07 -46.02 22.68
CA LYS A 5 11.63 -44.97 21.76
C LYS A 5 11.36 -43.68 22.54
N ARG A 6 12.17 -42.66 22.35
CA ARG A 6 11.87 -41.29 22.83
C ARG A 6 10.79 -40.70 21.92
N THR A 7 9.58 -40.63 22.43
CA THR A 7 8.47 -39.87 21.82
C THR A 7 8.83 -38.38 21.80
N PRO A 8 8.77 -37.67 20.66
CA PRO A 8 8.95 -36.22 20.66
C PRO A 8 7.74 -35.57 21.33
N LEU A 9 8.00 -34.56 22.16
CA LEU A 9 7.00 -33.72 22.80
C LEU A 9 6.06 -33.16 21.73
N ARG A 10 4.83 -33.70 21.68
CA ARG A 10 3.75 -33.15 20.87
C ARG A 10 3.32 -31.87 21.56
N TYR A 11 3.85 -30.73 21.11
CA TYR A 11 3.31 -29.43 21.50
C TYR A 11 1.89 -29.36 20.97
N ILE A 12 0.95 -29.35 21.90
CA ILE A 12 -0.48 -29.23 21.67
C ILE A 12 -0.70 -27.81 21.16
N ILE A 13 -0.83 -27.63 19.84
CA ILE A 13 -1.38 -26.39 19.28
C ILE A 13 -2.90 -26.50 19.44
N SER A 14 -3.36 -26.11 20.64
CA SER A 14 -4.75 -25.81 20.92
C SER A 14 -4.89 -24.29 20.90
N ASN A 15 -5.58 -23.80 19.88
CA ASN A 15 -6.29 -22.52 19.85
C ASN A 15 -5.41 -21.25 19.82
N ALA A 16 -4.96 -20.90 18.63
CA ALA A 16 -4.76 -19.49 18.22
C ALA A 16 -4.98 -19.39 16.71
N ASP A 17 -6.23 -19.61 16.29
CA ASP A 17 -6.73 -19.06 15.04
C ASP A 17 -6.48 -17.54 15.01
N THR A 18 -6.10 -17.01 13.84
CA THR A 18 -6.12 -15.59 13.48
C THR A 18 -4.97 -14.70 13.98
N SER A 19 -3.72 -14.86 13.51
CA SER A 19 -2.69 -13.78 13.61
C SER A 19 -1.46 -13.86 12.68
N LEU A 20 -1.42 -14.75 11.67
CA LEU A 20 -0.26 -14.83 10.75
C LEU A 20 -0.50 -14.21 9.37
N ALA A 21 -1.74 -13.80 9.05
CA ALA A 21 -2.05 -13.14 7.79
C ALA A 21 -1.72 -11.64 7.75
N SER A 22 -1.35 -11.03 8.89
CA SER A 22 -1.01 -9.60 8.98
C SER A 22 0.49 -9.30 8.93
N VAL A 23 1.36 -10.32 8.97
CA VAL A 23 2.81 -10.11 8.89
C VAL A 23 3.20 -10.01 7.42
N ASN A 24 3.39 -8.79 6.92
CA ASN A 24 3.96 -8.59 5.58
C ASN A 24 5.41 -9.12 5.59
N PRO A 25 5.73 -10.25 4.92
CA PRO A 25 7.03 -10.91 5.06
C PRO A 25 8.20 -10.01 4.65
N LEU A 26 7.94 -9.09 3.72
CA LEU A 26 8.90 -8.10 3.23
C LEU A 26 9.20 -7.02 4.27
N ALA A 27 8.21 -6.63 5.07
CA ALA A 27 8.35 -5.67 6.16
C ALA A 27 9.28 -6.18 7.26
N THR A 28 9.17 -7.47 7.59
CA THR A 28 9.98 -8.12 8.63
C THR A 28 11.42 -8.37 8.15
N GLN A 29 11.62 -8.64 6.86
CA GLN A 29 12.96 -8.87 6.30
C GLN A 29 13.75 -7.57 6.10
N ARG A 30 13.07 -6.44 5.85
CA ARG A 30 13.71 -5.13 5.58
C ARG A 30 13.23 -4.04 6.54
N LEU A 31 13.36 -4.31 7.84
CA LEU A 31 12.92 -3.41 8.93
C LEU A 31 13.37 -1.95 8.73
N ASN A 32 14.63 -1.72 8.33
CA ASN A 32 15.16 -0.37 8.15
C ASN A 32 14.51 0.36 6.97
N VAL A 33 14.22 -0.32 5.86
CA VAL A 33 13.52 0.27 4.73
C VAL A 33 12.07 0.57 5.11
N ASN A 34 11.43 -0.38 5.80
CA ASN A 34 10.02 -0.26 6.16
C ASN A 34 9.76 0.90 7.14
N LYS A 35 10.68 1.15 8.08
CA LYS A 35 10.64 2.34 8.97
C LYS A 35 10.50 3.66 8.21
N PHE A 36 11.00 3.77 6.99
CA PHE A 36 10.89 4.98 6.18
C PHE A 36 9.71 4.95 5.20
N ILE A 37 9.16 3.78 4.85
CA ILE A 37 8.02 3.65 3.92
C ILE A 37 6.70 3.80 4.67
N THR A 38 6.53 3.10 5.80
CA THR A 38 5.26 3.06 6.55
C THR A 38 4.69 4.45 6.87
N PRO A 39 5.48 5.45 7.31
CA PRO A 39 4.94 6.78 7.63
C PRO A 39 4.37 7.52 6.41
N ARG A 40 4.80 7.17 5.19
CA ARG A 40 4.32 7.79 3.95
C ARG A 40 3.08 7.10 3.39
N GLN A 41 2.77 5.88 3.83
CA GLN A 41 1.71 5.06 3.24
C GLN A 41 0.35 5.74 3.36
N GLU A 42 -0.01 6.21 4.55
CA GLU A 42 -1.30 6.87 4.79
C GLU A 42 -1.48 8.12 3.93
N GLY A 43 -0.46 8.97 3.85
CA GLY A 43 -0.48 10.16 2.99
C GLY A 43 -0.56 9.82 1.51
N LEU A 44 0.15 8.78 1.06
CA LEU A 44 0.08 8.30 -0.32
C LEU A 44 -1.30 7.72 -0.66
N ASP A 45 -1.93 7.00 0.27
CA ASP A 45 -3.27 6.46 0.09
C ASP A 45 -4.30 7.59 -0.07
N MET A 46 -4.23 8.62 0.78
CA MET A 46 -5.09 9.81 0.67
C MET A 46 -4.90 10.53 -0.68
N LEU A 47 -3.64 10.77 -1.08
CA LEU A 47 -3.31 11.41 -2.36
C LEU A 47 -3.79 10.58 -3.55
N HIS A 48 -3.68 9.26 -3.47
CA HIS A 48 -4.13 8.37 -4.52
C HIS A 48 -5.66 8.40 -4.68
N GLN A 49 -6.42 8.42 -3.57
CA GLN A 49 -7.87 8.58 -3.64
C GLN A 49 -8.28 9.92 -4.26
N GLN A 50 -7.58 11.02 -3.92
CA GLN A 50 -7.80 12.32 -4.54
C GLN A 50 -7.51 12.28 -6.05
N GLN A 51 -6.40 11.66 -6.46
CA GLN A 51 -6.05 11.50 -7.87
C GLN A 51 -7.13 10.73 -8.66
N ILE A 52 -7.66 9.64 -8.10
CA ILE A 52 -8.76 8.87 -8.72
C ILE A 52 -10.00 9.76 -8.91
N LYS A 53 -10.37 10.55 -7.89
CA LYS A 53 -11.51 11.47 -7.97
C LYS A 53 -11.31 12.52 -9.07
N LEU A 54 -10.14 13.16 -9.11
CA LEU A 54 -9.79 14.16 -10.12
C LEU A 54 -9.79 13.57 -11.53
N LEU A 55 -9.26 12.35 -11.72
CA LEU A 55 -9.29 11.65 -13.01
C LEU A 55 -10.71 11.39 -13.51
N ARG A 56 -11.61 10.97 -12.62
CA ARG A 56 -13.02 10.74 -12.97
C ARG A 56 -13.69 12.04 -13.43
N GLN A 57 -13.53 13.10 -12.65
CA GLN A 57 -14.08 14.41 -12.97
C GLN A 57 -13.50 14.98 -14.26
N TRP A 58 -12.18 14.85 -14.46
CA TRP A 58 -11.52 15.31 -15.68
C TRP A 58 -12.06 14.60 -16.92
N ARG A 59 -12.21 13.27 -16.86
CA ARG A 59 -12.80 12.49 -17.97
C ARG A 59 -14.24 12.92 -18.26
N GLU A 60 -15.03 13.19 -17.23
CA GLU A 60 -16.41 13.69 -17.38
C GLU A 60 -16.44 15.05 -18.08
N LEU A 61 -15.60 16.01 -17.65
CA LEU A 61 -15.50 17.33 -18.28
C LEU A 61 -15.07 17.23 -19.75
N GLN A 62 -14.14 16.33 -20.07
CA GLN A 62 -13.74 16.04 -21.45
C GLN A 62 -14.92 15.51 -22.28
N HIS A 63 -15.70 14.59 -21.73
CA HIS A 63 -16.90 14.06 -22.40
C HIS A 63 -17.98 15.12 -22.62
N LEU A 64 -18.13 16.06 -21.69
CA LEU A 64 -19.09 17.16 -21.78
C LEU A 64 -18.61 18.33 -22.67
N GLY A 65 -17.39 18.24 -23.25
CA GLY A 65 -16.81 19.30 -24.08
C GLY A 65 -16.41 20.56 -23.31
N LYS A 66 -16.27 20.47 -21.98
CA LYS A 66 -15.95 21.60 -21.10
C LYS A 66 -14.43 21.80 -20.97
N GLN A 67 -13.80 22.13 -22.09
CA GLN A 67 -12.35 22.18 -22.23
C GLN A 67 -11.67 23.08 -21.17
N GLU A 68 -12.19 24.28 -20.93
CA GLU A 68 -11.57 25.24 -20.00
C GLU A 68 -11.62 24.75 -18.55
N GLU A 69 -12.72 24.12 -18.14
CA GLU A 69 -12.86 23.51 -16.80
C GLU A 69 -11.93 22.30 -16.67
N ALA A 70 -11.83 21.48 -17.73
CA ALA A 70 -10.94 20.33 -17.77
C ALA A 70 -9.46 20.75 -17.67
N GLU A 71 -9.04 21.83 -18.35
CA GLU A 71 -7.68 22.36 -18.27
C GLU A 71 -7.33 22.88 -16.87
N LYS A 72 -8.27 23.57 -16.20
CA LYS A 72 -8.09 23.99 -14.80
C LYS A 72 -7.91 22.80 -13.87
N LEU A 73 -8.74 21.76 -14.03
CA LEU A 73 -8.66 20.55 -13.21
C LEU A 73 -7.40 19.72 -13.50
N LEU A 74 -6.88 19.77 -14.73
CA LEU A 74 -5.66 19.09 -15.12
C LEU A 74 -4.44 19.59 -14.33
N VAL A 75 -4.39 20.88 -14.00
CA VAL A 75 -3.32 21.44 -13.15
C VAL A 75 -3.34 20.79 -11.76
N GLU A 76 -4.51 20.64 -11.15
CA GLU A 76 -4.65 19.97 -9.84
C GLU A 76 -4.27 18.49 -9.93
N LEU A 77 -4.65 17.81 -11.02
CA LEU A 77 -4.27 16.43 -11.26
C LEU A 77 -2.74 16.27 -11.31
N PHE A 78 -2.01 17.18 -11.98
CA PHE A 78 -0.55 17.13 -12.02
C PHE A 78 0.11 17.34 -10.66
N LEU A 79 -0.50 18.11 -9.76
CA LEU A 79 0.00 18.22 -8.39
C LEU A 79 -0.04 16.86 -7.68
N THR A 80 -1.09 16.06 -7.88
CA THR A 80 -1.16 14.70 -7.30
C THR A 80 -0.11 13.76 -7.88
N VAL A 81 0.16 13.83 -9.20
CA VAL A 81 1.21 13.04 -9.87
C VAL A 81 2.58 13.34 -9.26
N ASN A 82 2.91 14.63 -9.12
CA ASN A 82 4.18 15.07 -8.57
C ASN A 82 4.32 14.65 -7.09
N ALA A 83 3.26 14.82 -6.29
CA ALA A 83 3.27 14.46 -4.88
C ALA A 83 3.43 12.93 -4.67
N ILE A 84 2.72 12.10 -5.44
CA ILE A 84 2.83 10.64 -5.39
C ILE A 84 4.24 10.20 -5.82
N SER A 85 4.76 10.75 -6.91
CA SER A 85 6.11 10.42 -7.41
C SER A 85 7.18 10.74 -6.37
N GLY A 86 7.08 11.92 -5.72
CA GLY A 86 7.99 12.30 -4.63
C GLY A 86 7.90 11.38 -3.41
N GLY A 87 6.68 10.93 -3.05
CA GLY A 87 6.46 10.05 -1.90
C GLY A 87 6.89 8.60 -2.13
N LEU A 88 6.76 8.08 -3.36
CA LEU A 88 7.18 6.73 -3.75
C LEU A 88 8.71 6.61 -3.91
N ARG A 89 9.40 7.72 -4.23
CA ARG A 89 10.86 7.76 -4.45
C ARG A 89 11.28 6.81 -5.60
N THR A 90 12.23 5.91 -5.36
CA THR A 90 12.83 5.05 -6.40
C THR A 90 12.06 3.75 -6.55
N THR A 91 11.50 3.50 -7.73
CA THR A 91 10.73 2.28 -8.06
C THR A 91 11.30 1.48 -9.23
N GLY A 92 12.39 1.95 -9.84
CA GLY A 92 13.08 1.32 -10.98
C GLY A 92 14.19 0.35 -10.58
#